data_AF-A0A9D9NMX0-F1
#
_entry.id   AF-A0A9D9NMX0-F1
#
_cell.length_a   1.000
_cell.length_b   1.000
_cell.length_c   1.000
_cell.angle_alpha   90.00
_cell.angle_beta   90.00
_cell.angle_gamma   90.00
#
_symmetry.space_group_name_H-M   'P 1'
#
loop_
_entity.id
_entity.type
_entity.pdbx_description
1 polymer ?
#
loop_
_entity_poly.entity_id
_entity_poly.type
_entity_poly.pdbx_seq_one_letter_code
_entity_poly.pdbx_strand_id
1 'polypeptide(L)' 'MKKRPANTIDPEYLRKQRASLVRKHRQVIYLNDSEMAAISKYCELFKVHTRTVLFREAIMEKVLKELEDNHPTLF' A
#
# COMPACT_ATOMS: atom_id res chain seq x y z
N MET A 1 14.30 -0.59 -41.74
CA MET A 1 13.73 -0.85 -40.40
C MET A 1 13.16 0.44 -39.82
N LYS A 2 11.84 0.64 -39.86
CA LYS A 2 11.19 1.80 -39.20
C LYS A 2 11.11 1.53 -37.70
N LYS A 3 11.81 2.31 -36.87
CA LYS A 3 11.66 2.28 -35.40
C LYS A 3 10.23 2.70 -35.06
N ARG A 4 9.50 1.86 -34.33
CA ARG A 4 8.17 2.21 -33.79
C ARG A 4 8.36 3.43 -32.86
N PRO A 5 7.52 4.48 -32.96
CA PRO A 5 7.62 5.60 -32.03
C PRO A 5 7.31 5.08 -30.62
N ALA A 6 8.17 5.43 -29.67
CA ALA A 6 7.95 5.14 -28.26
C ALA A 6 6.58 5.70 -27.87
N ASN A 7 5.72 4.85 -27.29
CA ASN A 7 4.40 5.22 -26.82
C ASN A 7 4.60 6.22 -25.65
N THR A 8 4.61 7.51 -25.96
CA THR A 8 4.84 8.58 -24.99
C THR A 8 3.54 8.80 -24.25
N ILE A 9 3.45 8.25 -23.03
CA ILE A 9 2.31 8.49 -22.14
C ILE A 9 2.22 9.99 -21.90
N ASP A 10 1.02 10.55 -22.02
CA ASP A 10 0.76 11.97 -21.75
C ASP A 10 1.28 12.36 -20.34
N PRO A 11 2.18 13.35 -20.22
CA PRO A 11 2.65 13.86 -18.94
C PRO A 11 1.53 14.27 -17.98
N GLU A 12 0.40 14.76 -18.48
CA GLU A 12 -0.76 15.16 -17.67
C GLU A 12 -1.38 13.94 -16.97
N TYR A 13 -1.58 12.86 -17.73
CA TYR A 13 -2.10 11.58 -17.22
C TYR A 13 -1.23 11.03 -16.07
N LEU A 14 0.10 11.06 -16.24
CA LEU A 14 1.03 10.63 -15.19
C LEU A 14 0.94 11.49 -13.93
N ARG A 15 0.74 12.81 -14.09
CA ARG A 15 0.55 13.72 -12.96
C ARG A 15 -0.74 13.42 -12.22
N LYS A 16 -1.84 13.19 -12.94
CA LYS A 16 -3.14 12.85 -12.36
C LYS A 16 -3.11 11.51 -11.63
N GLN A 17 -2.43 10.50 -12.18
CA GLN A 17 -2.24 9.20 -11.53
C GLN A 17 -1.40 9.33 -10.25
N ARG A 18 -0.31 10.10 -10.26
CA ARG A 18 0.47 10.34 -9.03
C ARG A 18 -0.36 11.08 -7.98
N ALA A 19 -1.17 12.05 -8.40
CA ALA A 19 -2.04 12.81 -7.50
C ALA A 19 -3.13 11.94 -6.84
N SER A 20 -3.61 10.89 -7.50
CA SER A 20 -4.61 9.98 -6.92
C SER A 20 -4.01 9.01 -5.89
N LEU A 21 -2.71 8.73 -5.95
CA LEU A 21 -2.00 7.87 -4.99
C LEU A 21 -1.59 8.61 -3.70
N VAL A 22 -1.83 9.92 -3.63
CA VAL A 22 -1.54 10.71 -2.43
C VAL A 22 -2.45 10.27 -1.28
N ARG A 23 -1.83 9.93 -0.15
CA ARG A 23 -2.52 9.53 1.07
C ARG A 23 -3.07 10.76 1.78
N LYS A 24 -4.39 10.98 1.71
CA LYS A 24 -5.06 12.18 2.25
C LYS A 24 -5.80 11.94 3.58
N HIS A 25 -6.17 10.70 3.86
CA HIS A 25 -7.01 10.36 5.01
C HIS A 25 -6.14 9.87 6.17
N ARG A 26 -6.10 10.65 7.26
CA ARG A 26 -5.36 10.28 8.48
C ARG A 26 -6.08 9.15 9.21
N GLN A 27 -5.32 8.13 9.58
CA GLN A 27 -5.77 7.02 10.42
C GLN A 27 -4.94 6.99 11.70
N VAL A 28 -5.56 6.68 12.84
CA VAL A 28 -4.90 6.57 14.15
C VAL A 28 -5.28 5.24 14.77
N ILE A 29 -4.29 4.53 15.29
CA ILE A 29 -4.46 3.32 16.08
C ILE A 29 -3.80 3.53 17.43
N TYR A 30 -4.43 3.02 18.48
CA TYR A 30 -3.84 2.94 19.81
C TYR A 30 -3.41 1.50 20.05
N LEU A 31 -2.20 1.36 20.58
CA LEU A 31 -1.59 0.07 20.86
C LEU A 31 -1.11 0.09 22.30
N ASN A 32 -1.23 -1.04 22.98
CA ASN A 32 -0.68 -1.20 24.32
C ASN A 32 0.85 -1.43 24.26
N ASP A 33 1.49 -1.43 25.43
CA ASP A 33 2.95 -1.56 25.54
C ASP A 33 3.47 -2.88 24.95
N SER A 34 2.73 -3.97 25.12
CA SER A 34 3.10 -5.29 24.60
C SER A 34 3.08 -5.31 23.07
N GLU A 35 2.02 -4.75 22.46
CA GLU A 35 1.88 -4.62 21.02
C GLU A 35 2.98 -3.74 20.43
N MET A 36 3.28 -2.61 21.09
CA MET A 36 4.36 -1.70 20.70
C MET A 36 5.74 -2.36 20.76
N ALA A 37 5.99 -3.18 21.79
CA ALA A 37 7.23 -3.95 21.91
C ALA A 37 7.35 -5.00 20.79
N ALA A 38 6.26 -5.71 20.47
CA ALA A 38 6.23 -6.69 19.39
C ALA A 38 6.52 -6.05 18.02
N ILE A 39 5.92 -4.89 17.73
CA ILE A 39 6.17 -4.15 16.48
C ILE A 39 7.61 -3.67 16.40
N SER A 40 8.17 -3.18 17.50
CA SER A 40 9.56 -2.73 17.53
C SER A 40 10.52 -3.87 17.25
N LYS A 41 10.32 -5.02 17.89
CA LYS A 41 11.09 -6.24 17.63
C LYS A 41 10.96 -6.71 16.19
N TYR A 42 9.75 -6.66 15.61
CA TYR A 42 9.54 -6.98 14.20
C TYR A 42 10.35 -6.05 13.29
N CYS A 43 10.31 -4.73 13.52
CA CYS A 43 11.06 -3.76 12.73
C CYS A 43 12.57 -4.00 12.80
N GLU A 44 13.11 -4.38 13.96
CA GLU A 44 14.52 -4.71 14.15
C GLU A 44 14.93 -5.96 13.37
N LEU A 45 14.15 -7.04 13.49
CA LEU A 45 14.45 -8.32 12.84
C LEU A 45 14.41 -8.24 11.32
N PHE A 46 13.39 -7.56 10.77
CA PHE A 46 13.15 -7.49 9.33
C PHE A 46 13.68 -6.19 8.69
N LYS A 47 14.40 -5.37 9.45
CA LYS A 47 14.99 -4.09 9.00
C LYS A 47 13.98 -3.16 8.34
N VAL A 48 12.76 -3.11 8.89
CA VAL A 48 11.72 -2.23 8.35
C VAL A 48 11.99 -0.79 8.76
N HIS A 49 12.26 0.06 7.78
CA HIS A 49 12.64 1.46 8.00
C HIS A 49 11.50 2.35 8.51
N THR A 50 10.24 1.99 8.27
CA THR A 50 9.12 2.86 8.62
C THR A 50 7.91 2.04 9.06
N ARG A 51 7.47 2.25 10.32
CA ARG A 51 6.30 1.58 10.89
C ARG A 51 5.02 1.83 10.09
N THR A 52 4.86 3.02 9.51
CA THR A 52 3.71 3.34 8.64
C THR A 52 3.65 2.46 7.40
N VAL A 53 4.81 2.06 6.83
CA VAL A 53 4.86 1.14 5.69
C VAL A 53 4.40 -0.24 6.12
N LEU A 54 4.92 -0.74 7.25
CA LEU A 54 4.51 -2.00 7.87
C LEU A 54 3.00 -2.07 8.10
N PHE A 55 2.45 -1.10 8.83
CA PHE A 55 1.02 -1.11 9.16
C PHE A 55 0.16 -1.09 7.90
N ARG A 56 0.52 -0.26 6.92
CA ARG A 56 -0.23 -0.18 5.68
C ARG A 56 -0.18 -1.49 4.90
N GLU A 57 0.98 -2.13 4.80
CA GLU A 57 1.13 -3.39 4.08
C GLU A 57 0.31 -4.49 4.73
N ALA A 58 0.49 -4.69 6.05
CA ALA A 58 -0.26 -5.71 6.79
C ALA A 58 -1.78 -5.52 6.68
N ILE A 59 -2.27 -4.28 6.82
CA ILE A 59 -3.70 -3.98 6.74
C ILE A 59 -4.22 -4.18 5.31
N MET A 60 -3.54 -3.63 4.31
CA MET A 60 -4.01 -3.72 2.92
C MET A 60 -3.93 -5.14 2.37
N GLU A 61 -2.91 -5.92 2.74
CA GLU A 61 -2.81 -7.34 2.37
C GLU A 61 -4.03 -8.11 2.88
N LYS A 62 -4.39 -7.93 4.16
CA LYS A 62 -5.55 -8.58 4.76
C LYS A 62 -6.87 -8.15 4.12
N VAL A 63 -7.08 -6.83 3.97
CA VAL A 63 -8.31 -6.27 3.41
C VAL A 63 -8.51 -6.69 1.96
N LEU A 64 -7.47 -6.57 1.12
CA LEU A 64 -7.58 -6.92 -0.30
C LEU A 64 -7.82 -8.41 -0.49
N LYS A 65 -7.14 -9.26 0.30
CA LYS A 65 -7.35 -10.70 0.27
C LYS A 65 -8.79 -11.06 0.65
N GLU A 66 -9.34 -10.47 1.70
CA GLU A 66 -10.73 -10.75 2.09
C GLU A 66 -11.75 -10.24 1.06
N LEU A 67 -11.49 -9.09 0.42
CA LEU A 67 -12.34 -8.60 -0.66
C LEU A 67 -12.27 -9.50 -1.89
N GLU A 68 -11.09 -10.04 -2.20
CA GLU A 68 -10.90 -11.02 -3.26
C GLU A 68 -11.54 -12.36 -2.92
N ASP A 69 -11.47 -12.84 -1.67
CA ASP A 69 -12.07 -14.11 -1.28
C ASP A 69 -13.61 -14.06 -1.26
N ASN A 70 -14.19 -12.88 -0.99
CA ASN A 70 -15.64 -12.67 -0.85
C ASN A 70 -16.27 -11.89 -2.00
N HIS A 71 -15.59 -11.76 -3.15
CA HIS A 71 -16.20 -11.10 -4.30
C HIS A 71 -17.47 -11.86 -4.71
N PRO A 72 -18.57 -11.14 -5.03
CA PRO A 72 -19.80 -11.80 -5.46
C PRO A 72 -19.48 -12.62 -6.72
N THR A 73 -19.56 -13.94 -6.58
CA THR A 73 -19.49 -14.83 -7.73
C THR A 73 -20.75 -14.64 -8.55
N LEU A 74 -20.61 -14.67 -9.87
CA LEU A 74 -21.67 -14.37 -10.82
C LEU A 74 -22.73 -15.49 -10.89
N PHE A 75 -23.28 -15.95 -9.76
CA PHE A 75 -24.36 -16.92 -9.64
C PHE A 75 -25.16 -16.67 -8.35
#